data_AF-A0A2E1AEP1-F1
#
_entry.id   AF-A0A2E1AEP1-F1
#
_cell.length_a   1.000
_cell.length_b   1.000
_cell.length_c   1.000
_cell.angle_alpha   90.00
_cell.angle_beta   90.00
_cell.angle_gamma   90.00
#
_symmetry.space_group_name_H-M   'P 1'
#
loop_
_entity.id
_entity.type
_entity.pdbx_description
1 polymer ?
#
loop_
_entity_poly.entity_id
_entity_poly.type
_entity_poly.pdbx_seq_one_letter_code
_entity_poly.pdbx_strand_id
1 'polypeptide(L)'
;MTKTRRQRLAEAEAQASEPQQRIGPFASMSNALANLASRFIQRPRLLRIILVALIALSWVMLVFPLVDLVYFNYFFDVETRAVPAYVTAGIGLLIYMLGWYWLVGTVGLRDRMRARPVAGLYLLLGLLVFVVDVCLVIYGLVSQYYVAQ
;
A
#
# COMPACT_ATOMS: atom_id res chain seq x y z
N MET A 1 -16.57 -12.67 -56.29
CA MET A 1 -17.31 -13.41 -55.24
C MET A 1 -17.64 -12.45 -54.10
N THR A 2 -18.91 -12.11 -53.97
CA THR A 2 -19.41 -11.04 -53.08
C THR A 2 -19.86 -11.65 -51.76
N LYS A 3 -19.13 -11.41 -50.65
CA LYS A 3 -19.52 -11.91 -49.31
C LYS A 3 -20.93 -11.43 -48.95
N THR A 4 -21.81 -12.38 -48.67
CA THR A 4 -23.22 -12.18 -48.32
C THR A 4 -23.35 -11.37 -47.04
N ARG A 5 -24.31 -10.44 -46.96
CA ARG A 5 -24.52 -9.53 -45.81
C ARG A 5 -24.57 -10.24 -44.45
N ARG A 6 -25.05 -11.50 -44.42
CA ARG A 6 -25.05 -12.37 -43.24
C ARG A 6 -23.67 -12.77 -42.74
N GLN A 7 -22.70 -13.00 -43.63
CA GLN A 7 -21.32 -13.30 -43.23
C GLN A 7 -20.65 -12.09 -42.57
N ARG A 8 -20.92 -10.88 -43.05
CA ARG A 8 -20.37 -9.65 -42.42
C ARG A 8 -20.99 -9.37 -41.05
N LEU A 9 -22.27 -9.72 -40.85
CA LEU A 9 -22.92 -9.61 -39.54
C LEU A 9 -22.37 -10.66 -38.56
N ALA A 10 -22.18 -11.91 -39.01
CA ALA A 10 -21.57 -12.94 -38.19
C ALA A 10 -20.08 -12.64 -37.85
N GLU A 11 -19.31 -12.07 -38.79
CA GLU A 11 -17.93 -11.61 -38.55
C GLU A 11 -17.90 -10.41 -37.58
N ALA A 12 -18.87 -9.49 -37.67
CA ALA A 12 -18.99 -8.36 -36.74
C ALA A 12 -19.47 -8.79 -35.33
N GLU A 13 -20.36 -9.79 -35.23
CA GLU A 13 -20.79 -10.38 -33.97
C GLU A 13 -19.66 -11.20 -33.31
N ALA A 14 -18.87 -11.93 -34.10
CA ALA A 14 -17.69 -12.63 -33.62
C ALA A 14 -16.59 -11.66 -33.13
N GLN A 15 -16.35 -10.56 -33.84
CA GLN A 15 -15.40 -9.51 -33.42
C GLN A 15 -15.91 -8.68 -32.24
N ALA A 16 -17.21 -8.45 -32.12
CA ALA A 16 -17.81 -7.78 -30.95
C ALA A 16 -17.76 -8.66 -29.68
N SER A 17 -17.64 -9.98 -29.85
CA SER A 17 -17.50 -10.95 -28.75
C SER A 17 -16.06 -11.08 -28.24
N GLU A 18 -15.05 -10.60 -28.98
CA GLU A 18 -13.62 -10.81 -28.66
C GLU A 18 -12.80 -9.63 -28.06
N PRO A 19 -13.32 -8.47 -27.60
CA PRO A 19 -12.44 -7.44 -27.02
C PRO A 19 -12.20 -7.57 -25.50
N GLN A 20 -12.85 -8.49 -24.78
CA GLN A 20 -12.81 -8.53 -23.30
C GLN A 20 -11.89 -9.56 -22.66
N GLN A 21 -11.27 -10.45 -23.44
CA GLN A 21 -10.50 -11.59 -22.90
C GLN A 21 -8.98 -11.42 -22.87
N ARG A 22 -8.42 -10.30 -23.38
CA ARG A 22 -7.03 -9.93 -23.07
C ARG A 22 -6.95 -9.21 -21.72
N ILE A 23 -7.39 -9.90 -20.68
CA ILE A 23 -7.02 -9.56 -19.30
C ILE A 23 -5.53 -9.89 -19.20
N GLY A 24 -4.68 -8.94 -19.57
CA GLY A 24 -3.25 -9.07 -19.34
C GLY A 24 -2.98 -9.33 -17.85
N PRO A 25 -1.82 -9.92 -17.50
CA PRO A 25 -1.48 -10.24 -16.10
C PRO A 25 -1.57 -9.03 -15.15
N PHE A 26 -1.45 -7.80 -15.66
CA PHE A 26 -1.63 -6.58 -14.89
C PHE A 26 -3.08 -6.30 -14.49
N ALA A 27 -4.05 -6.65 -15.35
CA ALA A 27 -5.47 -6.43 -15.09
C ALA A 27 -6.00 -7.40 -14.02
N SER A 28 -5.51 -8.65 -14.00
CA SER A 28 -5.84 -9.60 -12.93
C SER A 28 -5.26 -9.15 -11.58
N MET A 29 -4.02 -8.64 -11.55
CA MET A 29 -3.42 -8.10 -10.33
C MET A 29 -4.17 -6.86 -9.81
N SER A 30 -4.56 -5.93 -10.68
CA SER A 30 -5.35 -4.75 -10.25
C SER A 30 -6.71 -5.14 -9.68
N ASN A 31 -7.35 -6.16 -10.25
CA ASN A 31 -8.63 -6.68 -9.73
C ASN A 31 -8.44 -7.35 -8.37
N ALA A 32 -7.35 -8.10 -8.18
CA ALA A 32 -7.01 -8.70 -6.88
C ALA A 32 -6.77 -7.63 -5.79
N LEU A 33 -6.02 -6.57 -6.10
CA LEU A 33 -5.79 -5.44 -5.18
C LEU A 33 -7.08 -4.69 -4.86
N ALA A 34 -7.95 -4.47 -5.84
CA ALA A 34 -9.25 -3.84 -5.62
C ALA A 34 -10.16 -4.72 -4.73
N ASN A 35 -10.15 -6.03 -4.93
CA ASN A 35 -10.89 -6.98 -4.09
C ASN A 35 -10.36 -7.03 -2.66
N LEU A 36 -9.03 -6.97 -2.48
CA LEU A 36 -8.43 -6.86 -1.15
C LEU A 36 -8.91 -5.59 -0.46
N ALA A 37 -8.79 -4.44 -1.13
CA ALA A 37 -9.20 -3.15 -0.59
C ALA A 37 -10.70 -3.11 -0.24
N SER A 38 -11.57 -3.67 -1.08
CA SER A 38 -13.02 -3.66 -0.85
C SER A 38 -13.42 -4.38 0.44
N ARG A 39 -12.76 -5.50 0.76
CA ARG A 39 -12.96 -6.24 2.03
C ARG A 39 -12.65 -5.40 3.27
N PHE A 40 -11.61 -4.57 3.21
CA PHE A 40 -11.25 -3.69 4.31
C PHE A 40 -12.09 -2.42 4.37
N ILE A 41 -12.54 -1.89 3.22
CA ILE A 41 -13.39 -0.68 3.16
C ILE A 41 -14.77 -0.93 3.81
N GLN A 42 -15.29 -2.16 3.72
CA GLN A 42 -16.58 -2.52 4.34
C GLN A 42 -16.53 -2.59 5.88
N ARG A 43 -15.34 -2.65 6.49
CA ARG A 43 -15.16 -2.72 7.95
C ARG A 43 -15.50 -1.38 8.64
N PRO A 44 -15.76 -1.39 9.97
CA PRO A 44 -16.04 -0.17 10.71
C PRO A 44 -14.90 0.85 10.57
N ARG A 45 -15.26 2.14 10.57
CA ARG A 45 -14.32 3.26 10.40
C ARG A 45 -13.15 3.21 11.37
N LEU A 46 -13.42 2.86 12.64
CA LEU A 46 -12.39 2.76 13.67
C LEU A 46 -11.29 1.75 13.32
N LEU A 47 -11.66 0.59 12.77
CA LEU A 47 -10.70 -0.44 12.38
C LEU A 47 -9.82 0.02 11.22
N ARG A 48 -10.38 0.79 10.28
CA ARG A 48 -9.62 1.39 9.17
C ARG A 48 -8.63 2.45 9.69
N ILE A 49 -9.03 3.26 10.68
CA ILE A 49 -8.15 4.24 11.32
C ILE A 49 -6.97 3.55 12.02
N ILE A 50 -7.27 2.52 12.84
CA ILE A 50 -6.25 1.74 13.53
C ILE A 50 -5.28 1.10 12.52
N LEU A 51 -5.80 0.51 11.45
CA LEU A 51 -4.98 -0.12 10.41
C LEU A 51 -4.04 0.89 9.74
N VAL A 52 -4.55 2.08 9.38
CA VAL A 52 -3.73 3.14 8.79
C VAL A 52 -2.67 3.64 9.78
N ALA A 53 -3.01 3.77 11.06
CA ALA A 53 -2.06 4.16 12.11
C ALA A 53 -0.95 3.12 12.29
N LEU A 54 -1.29 1.82 12.34
CA LEU A 54 -0.31 0.74 12.45
C LEU A 54 0.63 0.70 11.24
N ILE A 55 0.10 0.85 10.03
CA ILE A 55 0.92 0.89 8.81
C ILE A 55 1.87 2.09 8.86
N ALA A 56 1.37 3.29 9.19
CA ALA A 56 2.21 4.48 9.27
C ALA A 56 3.31 4.33 10.34
N LEU A 57 2.97 3.76 11.50
CA LEU A 57 3.93 3.48 12.57
C LEU A 57 5.02 2.47 12.12
N SER A 58 4.62 1.41 11.43
CA SER A 58 5.55 0.45 10.83
C SER A 58 6.55 1.11 9.88
N TRP A 59 6.06 1.96 8.98
CA TRP A 59 6.93 2.73 8.10
C TRP A 59 7.90 3.64 8.87
N VAL A 60 7.44 4.28 9.94
CA VAL A 60 8.32 5.08 10.81
C VAL A 60 9.41 4.20 11.42
N MET A 61 9.05 3.03 11.96
CA MET A 61 10.04 2.10 12.54
C MET A 61 11.08 1.64 11.54
N LEU A 62 10.67 1.35 10.30
CA LEU A 62 11.60 0.95 9.24
C LEU A 62 12.53 2.10 8.80
N VAL A 63 11.98 3.31 8.66
CA VAL A 63 12.71 4.47 8.11
C VAL A 63 13.61 5.11 9.16
N PHE A 64 13.24 5.05 10.45
CA PHE A 64 13.98 5.66 11.54
C PHE A 64 15.49 5.31 11.56
N PRO A 65 15.92 4.03 11.58
CA PRO A 65 17.34 3.69 11.60
C PRO A 65 18.07 4.14 10.33
N LEU A 66 17.38 4.20 9.18
CA LEU A 66 17.96 4.67 7.93
C LEU A 66 18.23 6.18 7.98
N VAL A 67 17.27 6.97 8.49
CA VAL A 67 17.43 8.42 8.65
C VAL A 67 18.53 8.73 9.67
N ASP A 68 18.55 8.01 10.79
CA ASP A 68 19.62 8.15 11.79
C ASP A 68 20.99 7.84 11.19
N LEU A 69 21.13 6.72 10.47
CA LEU A 69 22.39 6.34 9.84
C LEU A 69 22.89 7.42 8.86
N VAL A 70 22.00 7.98 8.04
CA VAL A 70 22.36 9.06 7.11
C VAL A 70 22.73 10.33 7.87
N TYR A 71 21.97 10.69 8.90
CA TYR A 71 22.25 11.87 9.70
C TYR A 71 23.61 11.78 10.40
N PHE A 72 23.90 10.65 11.05
CA PHE A 72 25.17 10.45 11.76
C PHE A 72 26.39 10.50 10.83
N ASN A 73 26.28 9.96 9.62
CA ASN A 73 27.40 9.89 8.69
C ASN A 73 27.68 11.21 7.95
N TYR A 74 26.66 12.05 7.74
CA TYR A 74 26.79 13.21 6.83
C TYR A 74 26.43 14.57 7.45
N PHE A 75 25.58 14.62 8.48
CA PHE A 75 24.97 15.86 8.95
C PHE A 75 25.03 16.04 10.48
N PHE A 76 25.77 15.18 11.20
CA PHE A 76 25.75 15.17 12.65
C PHE A 76 26.27 16.48 13.24
N ASP A 77 25.38 17.17 13.96
CA ASP A 77 25.71 18.26 14.88
C ASP A 77 24.99 18.03 16.22
N VAL A 78 25.61 18.49 17.30
CA VAL A 78 25.07 18.45 18.65
C VAL A 78 23.83 19.35 18.77
N GLU A 79 23.80 20.48 18.07
CA GLU A 79 22.67 21.42 18.14
C GLU A 79 21.42 20.91 17.39
N THR A 80 21.60 20.04 16.40
CA THR A 80 20.52 19.58 15.50
C THR A 80 20.08 18.13 15.74
N ARG A 81 20.42 17.54 16.89
CA ARG A 81 20.07 16.16 17.27
C ARG A 81 18.59 15.77 17.13
N ALA A 82 17.67 16.74 17.15
CA ALA A 82 16.24 16.49 16.99
C ALA A 82 15.78 16.38 15.52
N VAL A 83 16.62 16.78 14.54
CA VAL A 83 16.25 16.81 13.12
C VAL A 83 15.83 15.43 12.59
N PRO A 84 16.52 14.32 12.87
CA PRO A 84 16.11 12.99 12.41
C PRO A 84 14.69 12.61 12.87
N ALA A 85 14.35 12.95 14.12
CA ALA A 85 13.03 12.69 14.69
C ALA A 85 11.93 13.48 13.97
N TYR A 86 12.17 14.74 13.61
CA TYR A 86 11.20 15.52 12.86
C TYR A 86 11.03 15.02 11.42
N VAL A 87 12.11 14.62 10.76
CA VAL A 87 12.06 14.07 9.40
C VAL A 87 11.26 12.76 9.38
N THR A 88 11.55 11.85 10.31
CA THR A 88 10.84 10.56 10.42
C THR A 88 9.38 10.74 10.80
N ALA A 89 9.06 11.64 11.74
CA ALA A 89 7.69 12.00 12.08
C ALA A 89 6.94 12.59 10.88
N GLY A 90 7.58 13.45 10.09
CA GLY A 90 7.01 14.02 8.87
C GLY A 90 6.67 12.94 7.83
N ILE A 91 7.57 11.98 7.61
CA ILE A 91 7.33 10.83 6.72
C ILE A 91 6.14 10.00 7.23
N GLY A 92 6.11 9.68 8.53
CA GLY A 92 4.99 8.95 9.14
C GLY A 92 3.65 9.67 8.97
N LEU A 93 3.63 10.99 9.17
CA LEU A 93 2.43 11.81 8.98
C LEU A 93 1.94 11.79 7.53
N LEU A 94 2.85 11.89 6.55
CA LEU A 94 2.49 11.83 5.13
C LEU A 94 1.87 10.47 4.77
N ILE A 95 2.47 9.38 5.24
CA ILE A 95 1.95 8.02 5.02
C ILE A 95 0.58 7.85 5.66
N TYR A 96 0.41 8.34 6.90
CA TYR A 96 -0.87 8.34 7.59
C TYR A 96 -1.94 9.14 6.83
N MET A 97 -1.60 10.32 6.30
CA MET A 97 -2.53 11.14 5.50
C MET A 97 -2.93 10.45 4.19
N LEU A 98 -1.99 9.78 3.51
CA LEU A 98 -2.28 8.99 2.32
C LEU A 98 -3.23 7.83 2.63
N GLY A 99 -2.96 7.08 3.71
CA GLY A 99 -3.84 6.02 4.17
C GLY A 99 -5.22 6.55 4.60
N TRP A 100 -5.28 7.71 5.24
CA TRP A 100 -6.54 8.34 5.61
C TRP A 100 -7.37 8.68 4.36
N TYR A 101 -6.74 9.29 3.36
CA TYR A 101 -7.38 9.67 2.11
C TYR A 101 -7.87 8.45 1.30
N TRP A 102 -7.08 7.37 1.25
CA TRP A 102 -7.40 6.19 0.44
C TRP A 102 -8.27 5.14 1.13
N LEU A 103 -8.12 4.93 2.45
CA LEU A 103 -8.82 3.88 3.19
C LEU A 103 -9.94 4.38 4.09
N VAL A 104 -9.74 5.47 4.82
CA VAL A 104 -10.70 5.95 5.82
C VAL A 104 -11.79 6.78 5.14
N GLY A 105 -11.36 7.73 4.32
CA GLY A 105 -12.17 8.73 3.65
C GLY A 105 -12.87 9.70 4.61
N THR A 106 -13.60 10.66 4.05
CA THR A 106 -14.37 11.65 4.79
C THR A 106 -15.83 11.22 4.94
N VAL A 107 -16.48 11.71 6.00
CA VAL A 107 -17.90 11.43 6.28
C VAL A 107 -18.74 11.99 5.14
N GLY A 108 -19.57 11.15 4.51
CA GLY A 108 -20.42 11.52 3.36
C GLY A 108 -19.94 11.05 1.98
N LEU A 109 -18.71 10.55 1.84
CA LEU A 109 -18.17 10.03 0.57
C LEU A 109 -18.12 8.50 0.49
N ARG A 110 -18.83 7.78 1.38
CA ARG A 110 -18.77 6.32 1.49
C ARG A 110 -19.10 5.61 0.17
N ASP A 111 -20.05 6.15 -0.59
CA ASP A 111 -20.52 5.53 -1.85
C ASP A 111 -19.64 5.86 -3.06
N ARG A 112 -18.76 6.88 -2.97
CA ARG A 112 -17.81 7.23 -4.05
C ARG A 112 -16.45 6.57 -3.88
N MET A 113 -16.17 5.94 -2.73
CA MET A 113 -14.96 5.15 -2.52
C MET A 113 -15.10 3.78 -3.21
N ARG A 114 -15.16 3.78 -4.54
CA ARG A 114 -14.94 2.57 -5.34
C ARG A 114 -13.56 2.04 -4.97
N ALA A 115 -13.45 0.76 -4.63
CA ALA A 115 -12.19 0.14 -4.25
C ALA A 115 -11.14 0.36 -5.34
N ARG A 116 -10.23 1.32 -5.12
CA ARG A 116 -9.17 1.63 -6.06
C ARG A 116 -8.03 0.64 -5.86
N PRO A 117 -7.41 0.13 -6.92
CA PRO A 117 -6.25 -0.76 -6.80
C PRO A 117 -5.11 -0.12 -5.98
N VAL A 118 -5.01 1.21 -5.98
CA VAL A 118 -4.06 1.98 -5.18
C VAL A 118 -4.22 1.74 -3.68
N ALA A 119 -5.45 1.63 -3.16
CA ALA A 119 -5.67 1.33 -1.74
C ALA A 119 -5.22 -0.10 -1.39
N GLY A 120 -5.40 -1.05 -2.33
CA GLY A 120 -4.89 -2.41 -2.18
C GLY A 120 -3.37 -2.45 -2.18
N LEU A 121 -2.71 -1.65 -3.02
CA LEU A 121 -1.26 -1.51 -3.05
C LEU A 121 -0.72 -0.92 -1.74
N TYR A 122 -1.36 0.13 -1.21
CA TYR A 122 -1.02 0.71 0.09
C TYR A 122 -1.06 -0.35 1.21
N LEU A 123 -2.12 -1.16 1.24
CA LEU A 123 -2.25 -2.24 2.21
C LEU A 123 -1.19 -3.32 2.03
N LEU A 124 -0.89 -3.71 0.80
CA LEU A 124 0.11 -4.73 0.50
C LEU A 124 1.51 -4.26 0.92
N LEU A 125 1.88 -3.03 0.56
CA LEU A 125 3.16 -2.44 0.96
C LEU A 125 3.26 -2.27 2.48
N GLY A 126 2.18 -1.79 3.12
CA GLY A 126 2.13 -1.68 4.58
C GLY A 126 2.27 -3.02 5.28
N LEU A 127 1.62 -4.07 4.76
CA LEU A 127 1.76 -5.43 5.27
C LEU A 127 3.19 -5.96 5.10
N LEU A 128 3.82 -5.71 3.95
CA LEU A 128 5.19 -6.12 3.70
C LEU A 128 6.16 -5.45 4.68
N VAL A 129 6.04 -4.13 4.87
CA VAL A 129 6.84 -3.39 5.85
C VAL A 129 6.61 -3.92 7.26
N PHE A 130 5.36 -4.16 7.65
CA PHE A 130 5.04 -4.72 8.97
C PHE A 130 5.70 -6.09 9.20
N VAL A 131 5.70 -6.97 8.19
CA VAL A 131 6.39 -8.27 8.27
C VAL A 131 7.89 -8.08 8.43
N VAL A 132 8.49 -7.14 7.70
CA VAL A 132 9.92 -6.79 7.82
C VAL A 132 10.22 -6.30 9.24
N ASP A 133 9.40 -5.42 9.80
CA ASP A 133 9.57 -4.92 11.18
C ASP A 133 9.54 -6.06 12.19
N VAL A 134 8.56 -6.97 12.08
CA VAL A 134 8.46 -8.14 12.97
C VAL A 134 9.72 -9.02 12.85
N CYS A 135 10.20 -9.27 11.64
CA CYS A 135 11.44 -10.02 11.43
C CYS A 135 12.65 -9.32 12.06
N LEU A 136 12.77 -7.99 11.91
CA LEU A 136 13.86 -7.21 12.50
C LEU A 136 13.82 -7.23 14.03
N VAL A 137 12.64 -7.12 14.62
CA VAL A 137 12.46 -7.20 16.09
C VAL A 137 12.86 -8.58 16.60
N ILE A 138 12.38 -9.66 15.96
CA ILE A 138 12.76 -11.03 16.33
C ILE A 138 14.27 -11.23 16.21
N TYR A 139 14.86 -10.77 15.10
CA TYR A 139 16.30 -10.86 14.88
C TYR A 139 17.09 -10.12 15.96
N GLY A 140 16.67 -8.90 16.33
CA GLY A 140 17.29 -8.14 17.41
C GLY A 140 17.21 -8.84 18.76
N LEU A 141 16.04 -9.41 19.11
CA LEU A 141 15.85 -10.17 20.35
C LEU A 141 16.73 -11.42 20.41
N VAL A 142 16.80 -12.18 19.31
CA VAL A 142 17.63 -13.39 19.21
C VAL A 142 19.12 -13.03 19.28
N SER A 143 19.55 -11.97 18.58
CA SER A 143 20.93 -11.52 18.59
C SER A 143 21.40 -11.09 20.00
N GLN A 144 20.56 -10.38 20.76
CA GLN A 144 20.88 -10.01 22.13
C GLN A 144 21.06 -11.22 23.04
N TYR A 145 20.28 -12.28 22.85
CA TYR A 145 20.38 -13.51 23.64
C TYR A 145 21.74 -14.21 23.44
N TYR A 146 22.28 -14.22 22.22
CA TYR A 146 23.57 -14.86 21.93
C TYR A 146 24.78 -14.08 22.45
N VAL A 147 24.70 -12.75 22.54
CA VAL A 147 25.81 -11.91 23.03
C VAL A 147 25.95 -11.95 24.56
N ALA A 148 24.90 -12.36 25.27
CA ALA A 148 24.88 -12.43 26.73
C ALA A 148 25.46 -13.73 27.33
N GLN A 149 25.88 -14.69 26.50
CA GLN A 149 26.55 -15.93 26.90
C GLN A 149 28.05 -15.84 26.63
#